data_AF-A0A1G7HVG1-F1
#
_entry.id   AF-A0A1G7HVG1-F1
#
_cell.length_a   1.000
_cell.length_b   1.000
_cell.length_c   1.000
_cell.angle_alpha   90.00
_cell.angle_beta   90.00
_cell.angle_gamma   90.00
#
_symmetry.space_group_name_H-M   'P 1'
#
loop_
_entity.id
_entity.type
_entity.pdbx_description
1 polymer ?
#
loop_
_entity_poly.entity_id
_entity_poly.type
_entity_poly.pdbx_seq_one_letter_code
_entity_poly.pdbx_strand_id
1 'polypeptide(L)'
;MVAVILDDLEGVERRLRALVHPIIALDWIETVTVPQTIEDNERAAEKLDILIDILEDSGIGVQRRLVPADEVVEWSSERKLVVPANEAGFRLSVNPEGGINIRIGFEDKTFVEHGLTPEAIATLVNSFANLRLASPYR
;
A
#
# COMPACT_ATOMS: atom_id res chain seq x y z
N MET A 1 27.18 -12.84 3.79
CA MET A 1 27.12 -12.01 2.57
C MET A 1 26.54 -12.86 1.46
N VAL A 2 25.29 -12.64 1.07
CA VAL A 2 24.67 -13.39 -0.03
C VAL A 2 24.63 -12.44 -1.23
N ALA A 3 25.38 -12.80 -2.27
CA ALA A 3 25.34 -12.10 -3.55
C ALA A 3 23.94 -12.26 -4.14
N VAL A 4 23.29 -11.13 -4.41
CA VAL A 4 22.02 -11.07 -5.14
C VAL A 4 22.34 -11.39 -6.60
N ILE A 5 22.23 -12.66 -6.96
CA ILE A 5 22.29 -13.10 -8.35
C ILE A 5 20.96 -12.70 -9.01
N LEU A 6 21.05 -11.75 -9.94
CA LEU A 6 19.97 -11.17 -10.73
C LEU A 6 19.50 -12.07 -11.90
N ASP A 7 19.78 -13.39 -11.86
CA ASP A 7 19.52 -14.31 -12.99
C ASP A 7 18.26 -15.19 -12.84
N ASP A 8 17.49 -15.08 -11.76
CA ASP A 8 16.29 -15.89 -11.53
C ASP A 8 15.00 -15.09 -11.72
N LEU A 9 14.65 -14.84 -12.98
CA LEU A 9 13.40 -14.17 -13.38
C LEU A 9 12.16 -14.90 -12.83
N GLU A 10 12.16 -16.23 -12.83
CA GLU A 10 11.06 -17.02 -12.24
C GLU A 10 10.99 -16.88 -10.72
N GLY A 11 12.13 -16.76 -10.03
CA GLY A 11 12.19 -16.53 -8.60
C GLY A 11 11.80 -15.11 -8.18
N VAL A 12 12.02 -14.13 -9.05
CA VAL A 12 11.50 -12.76 -8.90
C VAL A 12 10.00 -12.77 -9.14
N GLU A 13 9.52 -13.43 -10.19
CA GLU A 13 8.09 -13.58 -10.49
C GLU A 13 7.38 -14.32 -9.35
N ARG A 14 7.97 -15.39 -8.78
CA ARG A 14 7.40 -16.15 -7.67
C ARG A 14 7.37 -15.34 -6.37
N ARG A 15 8.36 -14.48 -6.12
CA ARG A 15 8.38 -13.55 -4.98
C ARG A 15 7.38 -12.42 -5.16
N LEU A 16 7.26 -11.87 -6.37
CA LEU A 16 6.20 -10.93 -6.73
C LEU A 16 4.83 -11.58 -6.58
N ARG A 17 4.64 -12.78 -7.12
CA ARG A 17 3.39 -13.51 -6.96
C ARG A 17 3.14 -13.77 -5.48
N ALA A 18 4.10 -14.19 -4.67
CA ALA A 18 3.93 -14.37 -3.23
C ALA A 18 3.66 -13.07 -2.45
N LEU A 19 4.22 -11.94 -2.88
CA LEU A 19 3.95 -10.60 -2.34
C LEU A 19 2.54 -10.11 -2.67
N VAL A 20 2.09 -10.42 -3.88
CA VAL A 20 0.84 -9.90 -4.43
C VAL A 20 -0.30 -10.93 -4.24
N HIS A 21 -0.04 -12.21 -3.99
CA HIS A 21 -1.06 -13.26 -3.82
C HIS A 21 -1.99 -13.02 -2.62
N PRO A 22 -1.51 -12.53 -1.45
CA PRO A 22 -2.38 -12.10 -0.36
C PRO A 22 -3.19 -10.85 -0.70
N ILE A 23 -2.72 -10.05 -1.67
CA ILE A 23 -3.32 -8.77 -2.08
C ILE A 23 -4.35 -8.95 -3.23
N ILE A 24 -4.16 -9.94 -4.10
CA ILE A 24 -5.05 -10.26 -5.24
C ILE A 24 -6.26 -11.10 -4.80
N ALA A 25 -6.20 -11.78 -3.65
CA ALA A 25 -7.37 -12.44 -3.06
C ALA A 25 -8.23 -11.46 -2.22
N LEU A 26 -8.27 -10.18 -2.63
CA LEU A 26 -9.13 -9.16 -2.06
C LEU A 26 -10.28 -8.88 -3.05
N ASP A 27 -11.12 -9.89 -3.25
CA ASP A 27 -12.38 -9.84 -4.01
C ASP A 27 -13.41 -8.82 -3.44
N TRP A 28 -13.01 -7.97 -2.50
CA TRP A 28 -13.91 -7.27 -1.58
C TRP A 28 -13.82 -5.74 -1.63
N ILE A 29 -12.98 -5.19 -2.52
CA ILE A 29 -12.93 -3.75 -2.81
C ILE A 29 -13.22 -3.58 -4.31
N GLU A 30 -14.34 -4.15 -4.76
CA GLU A 30 -14.89 -3.82 -6.07
C GLU A 30 -15.35 -2.36 -6.06
N THR A 31 -15.26 -1.70 -7.21
CA THR A 31 -15.95 -0.43 -7.45
C THR A 31 -17.45 -0.70 -7.40
N VAL A 32 -18.05 -0.54 -6.21
CA VAL A 32 -19.45 -0.86 -5.98
C VAL A 32 -20.30 0.27 -6.57
N THR A 33 -21.22 -0.06 -7.48
CA THR A 33 -22.19 0.89 -8.05
C THR A 33 -23.29 1.32 -7.08
N VAL A 34 -23.23 0.87 -5.83
CA VAL A 34 -24.21 1.12 -4.76
C VAL A 34 -23.51 1.87 -3.63
N PRO A 35 -24.14 2.88 -3.00
CA PRO A 35 -23.55 3.58 -1.87
C PRO A 35 -23.15 2.62 -0.76
N GLN A 36 -21.90 2.68 -0.30
CA GLN A 36 -21.41 1.84 0.80
C GLN A 36 -22.00 2.29 2.13
N THR A 37 -22.35 1.32 2.98
CA THR A 37 -22.77 1.62 4.35
C THR A 37 -21.57 1.96 5.23
N ILE A 38 -21.81 2.56 6.41
CA ILE A 38 -20.74 2.80 7.40
C ILE A 38 -20.06 1.49 7.80
N GLU A 39 -20.85 0.42 7.99
CA GLU A 39 -20.33 -0.90 8.36
C GLU A 39 -19.45 -1.52 7.25
N ASP A 40 -19.76 -1.25 5.98
CA ASP A 40 -18.92 -1.69 4.87
C ASP A 40 -17.60 -0.92 4.82
N ASN A 41 -17.64 0.39 5.10
CA ASN A 41 -16.44 1.24 5.16
C ASN A 41 -15.54 0.88 6.35
N GLU A 42 -16.11 0.57 7.52
CA GLU A 42 -15.37 0.08 8.69
C GLU A 42 -14.68 -1.25 8.37
N ARG A 43 -15.39 -2.18 7.73
CA ARG A 43 -14.81 -3.46 7.29
C ARG A 43 -13.73 -3.29 6.22
N ALA A 44 -13.87 -2.31 5.34
CA ALA A 44 -12.82 -1.95 4.38
C ALA A 44 -11.59 -1.36 5.08
N ALA A 45 -11.79 -0.58 6.15
CA ALA A 45 -10.69 -0.02 6.95
C ALA A 45 -9.90 -1.11 7.68
N GLU A 46 -10.57 -2.11 8.26
CA GLU A 46 -9.90 -3.28 8.86
C GLU A 46 -9.02 -4.03 7.84
N LYS A 47 -9.52 -4.21 6.61
CA LYS A 47 -8.75 -4.85 5.52
C LYS A 47 -7.59 -3.99 5.05
N LEU A 48 -7.77 -2.67 5.03
CA LEU A 48 -6.69 -1.75 4.72
C LEU A 48 -5.56 -1.88 5.76
N ASP A 49 -5.89 -2.04 7.04
CA ASP A 49 -4.89 -2.26 8.08
C ASP A 49 -4.14 -3.60 7.88
N ILE A 50 -4.83 -4.66 7.44
CA ILE A 50 -4.18 -5.93 7.04
C ILE A 50 -3.23 -5.73 5.84
N LEU A 51 -3.66 -4.97 4.82
CA LEU A 51 -2.81 -4.64 3.67
C LEU A 51 -1.54 -3.91 4.13
N ILE A 52 -1.68 -2.99 5.09
CA ILE A 52 -0.56 -2.24 5.66
C ILE A 52 0.42 -3.17 6.37
N ASP A 53 -0.07 -4.10 7.19
CA ASP A 53 0.77 -5.09 7.87
C ASP A 53 1.56 -5.93 6.82
N ILE A 54 0.90 -6.37 5.74
CA ILE A 54 1.55 -7.08 4.63
C ILE A 54 2.64 -6.20 3.98
N LEU A 55 2.38 -4.90 3.78
CA LEU A 55 3.34 -3.98 3.17
C LEU A 55 4.54 -3.71 4.09
N GLU A 56 4.37 -3.67 5.41
CA GLU A 56 5.50 -3.59 6.34
C GLU A 56 6.35 -4.87 6.30
N ASP A 57 5.71 -6.03 6.28
CA ASP A 57 6.37 -7.35 6.26
C ASP A 57 6.99 -7.71 4.90
N SER A 58 6.57 -7.04 3.83
CA SER A 58 7.00 -7.28 2.45
C SER A 58 8.50 -7.06 2.19
N GLY A 59 9.20 -6.39 3.11
CA GLY A 59 10.61 -6.05 2.95
C GLY A 59 10.88 -4.87 2.01
N ILE A 60 9.84 -4.14 1.57
CA ILE A 60 10.02 -2.90 0.77
C ILE A 60 10.60 -1.74 1.59
N GLY A 61 10.75 -1.90 2.91
CA GLY A 61 11.43 -0.94 3.79
C GLY A 61 10.58 0.26 4.19
N VAL A 62 9.26 0.15 4.11
CA VAL A 62 8.31 1.12 4.65
C VAL A 62 7.92 0.73 6.08
N GLN A 63 7.55 1.73 6.87
CA GLN A 63 7.05 1.57 8.23
C GLN A 63 5.83 2.47 8.41
N ARG A 64 4.81 1.96 9.10
CA ARG A 64 3.66 2.77 9.46
C ARG A 64 4.10 3.86 10.43
N ARG A 65 3.58 5.06 10.22
CA ARG A 65 3.72 6.14 11.17
C ARG A 65 2.66 5.96 12.24
N LEU A 66 3.11 5.72 13.47
CA LEU A 66 2.21 5.59 14.61
C LEU A 66 1.45 6.90 14.83
N VAL A 67 0.16 6.75 15.06
CA VAL A 67 -0.75 7.83 15.45
C VAL A 67 -0.77 7.89 16.98
N PRO A 68 -0.82 9.08 17.61
CA PRO A 68 -0.99 9.21 19.04
C PRO A 68 -2.20 8.43 19.57
N ALA A 69 -2.07 7.84 20.76
CA ALA A 69 -3.11 6.96 21.33
C ALA A 69 -4.41 7.68 21.73
N ASP A 70 -4.35 9.01 21.83
CA ASP A 70 -5.47 9.92 22.12
C ASP A 70 -6.22 10.37 20.85
N GLU A 71 -5.72 10.05 19.66
CA GLU A 71 -6.37 10.39 18.40
C GLU A 71 -7.45 9.35 18.06
N VAL A 72 -8.67 9.83 17.76
CA VAL A 72 -9.76 8.97 17.30
C VAL A 72 -9.51 8.63 15.83
N VAL A 73 -9.21 7.36 15.56
CA VAL A 73 -9.03 6.85 14.19
C VAL A 73 -10.38 6.37 13.67
N GLU A 74 -10.85 7.00 12.59
CA GLU A 74 -12.07 6.61 11.89
C GLU A 74 -11.74 5.73 10.68
N TRP A 75 -12.78 5.14 10.07
CA TRP A 75 -12.63 4.36 8.85
C TRP A 75 -12.00 5.19 7.70
N SER A 76 -12.26 6.51 7.67
CA SER A 76 -11.78 7.42 6.62
C SER A 76 -10.36 7.97 6.84
N SER A 77 -9.78 7.77 8.03
CA SER A 77 -8.48 8.35 8.40
C SER A 77 -7.36 7.92 7.44
N GLU A 78 -6.41 8.81 7.12
CA GLU A 78 -5.25 8.42 6.31
C GLU A 78 -4.27 7.59 7.15
N ARG A 79 -3.93 6.38 6.69
CA ARG A 79 -2.84 5.58 7.23
C ARG A 79 -1.57 5.88 6.45
N LYS A 80 -0.53 6.31 7.15
CA LYS A 80 0.73 6.75 6.52
C LYS A 80 1.81 5.69 6.69
N LEU A 81 2.39 5.24 5.58
CA LEU A 81 3.61 4.42 5.55
C LEU A 81 4.75 5.21 4.93
N VAL A 82 5.90 5.18 5.58
CA VAL A 82 7.09 5.93 5.15
C VAL A 82 8.34 5.09 5.23
N VAL A 83 9.29 5.39 4.35
CA VAL A 83 10.65 4.92 4.43
C VAL A 83 11.40 5.84 5.38
N PRO A 84 11.97 5.34 6.50
CA PRO A 84 12.60 6.21 7.50
C PRO A 84 13.78 7.04 6.99
N ALA A 85 14.48 6.56 5.97
CA ALA A 85 15.70 7.20 5.46
C ALA A 85 15.44 8.52 4.71
N ASN A 86 14.33 8.62 3.97
CA ASN A 86 14.08 9.74 3.07
C ASN A 86 12.62 10.21 3.07
N GLU A 87 11.82 9.72 4.02
CA GLU A 87 10.38 10.00 4.19
C GLU A 87 9.49 9.70 2.98
N ALA A 88 10.03 9.08 1.92
CA ALA A 88 9.24 8.63 0.79
C ALA A 88 8.24 7.56 1.24
N GLY A 89 7.05 7.52 0.66
CA GLY A 89 6.05 6.55 1.06
C GLY A 89 4.67 6.86 0.53
N PHE A 90 3.67 6.33 1.20
CA PHE A 90 2.28 6.42 0.79
C PHE A 90 1.36 6.73 1.95
N ARG A 91 0.24 7.38 1.63
CA ARG A 91 -0.90 7.54 2.52
C ARG A 91 -2.08 6.84 1.88
N LEU A 92 -2.73 5.98 2.64
CA LEU A 92 -3.83 5.16 2.18
C LEU A 92 -5.08 5.46 3.01
N SER A 93 -6.24 5.54 2.38
CA SER A 93 -7.52 5.62 3.09
C SER A 93 -8.62 4.91 2.31
N VAL A 94 -9.69 4.52 3.01
CA VAL A 94 -10.88 3.97 2.37
C VAL A 94 -11.58 5.09 1.60
N ASN A 95 -11.98 4.80 0.35
CA ASN A 95 -12.85 5.70 -0.39
C ASN A 95 -14.32 5.38 -0.05
N PRO A 96 -15.14 6.35 0.39
CA PRO A 96 -16.57 6.13 0.65
C PRO A 96 -17.37 5.64 -0.58
N GLU A 97 -16.86 5.88 -1.79
CA GLU A 97 -17.46 5.39 -3.05
C GLU A 97 -16.97 3.98 -3.43
N GLY A 98 -16.18 3.34 -2.57
CA GLY A 98 -15.48 2.09 -2.86
C GLY A 98 -14.08 2.32 -3.42
N GLY A 99 -13.19 1.35 -3.21
CA GLY A 99 -11.78 1.48 -3.55
C GLY A 99 -10.92 2.03 -2.41
N ILE A 100 -9.64 2.21 -2.72
CA ILE A 100 -8.64 2.81 -1.82
C ILE A 100 -8.15 4.12 -2.46
N ASN A 101 -8.10 5.17 -1.66
CA ASN A 101 -7.40 6.39 -2.00
C ASN A 101 -5.91 6.21 -1.69
N ILE A 102 -5.04 6.67 -2.60
CA ILE A 102 -3.60 6.65 -2.39
C ILE A 102 -2.99 8.01 -2.67
N ARG A 103 -2.08 8.44 -1.80
CA ARG A 103 -1.14 9.53 -2.06
C ARG A 103 0.28 9.01 -1.92
N ILE A 104 1.05 9.03 -2.99
CA ILE A 104 2.47 8.63 -2.99
C ILE A 104 3.32 9.90 -2.95
N GLY A 105 4.27 9.96 -2.01
CA GLY A 105 5.31 10.97 -1.95
C GLY A 105 6.67 10.34 -2.21
N PHE A 106 7.41 10.87 -3.18
CA PHE A 106 8.76 10.43 -3.49
C PHE A 106 9.59 11.62 -3.97
N GLU A 107 10.65 11.96 -3.24
CA GLU A 107 11.47 13.16 -3.50
C GLU A 107 10.60 14.44 -3.55
N ASP A 108 10.65 15.20 -4.64
CA ASP A 108 9.84 16.40 -4.87
C ASP A 108 8.49 16.10 -5.55
N LYS A 109 8.18 14.82 -5.78
CA LYS A 109 7.01 14.38 -6.54
C LYS A 109 5.93 13.85 -5.62
N THR A 110 4.70 14.23 -5.93
CA THR A 110 3.49 13.70 -5.29
C THR A 110 2.54 13.19 -6.36
N PHE A 111 2.00 12.01 -6.15
CA PHE A 111 0.96 11.40 -6.96
C PHE A 111 -0.26 11.14 -6.07
N VAL A 112 -1.46 11.44 -6.57
CA VAL A 112 -2.71 11.30 -5.82
C VAL A 112 -3.73 10.63 -6.72
N GLU A 113 -4.34 9.56 -6.24
CA GLU A 113 -5.45 8.90 -6.91
C GLU A 113 -6.50 8.40 -5.93
N HIS A 114 -7.71 8.23 -6.44
CA HIS A 114 -8.90 7.92 -5.66
C HIS A 114 -9.62 6.68 -6.18
N GLY A 115 -10.26 5.92 -5.27
CA GLY A 115 -11.10 4.79 -5.64
C GLY A 115 -10.39 3.67 -6.41
N LEU A 116 -9.10 3.46 -6.14
CA LEU A 116 -8.33 2.44 -6.82
C LEU A 116 -8.69 1.04 -6.31
N THR A 117 -8.66 0.06 -7.22
CA THR A 117 -8.77 -1.34 -6.85
C THR A 117 -7.51 -1.83 -6.14
N PRO A 118 -7.58 -2.93 -5.37
CA PRO A 118 -6.41 -3.51 -4.71
C PRO A 118 -5.26 -3.82 -5.67
N GLU A 119 -5.54 -4.29 -6.89
CA GLU A 119 -4.53 -4.60 -7.90
C GLU A 119 -3.82 -3.35 -8.40
N ALA A 120 -4.57 -2.25 -8.57
CA ALA A 120 -4.01 -0.96 -8.94
C ALA A 120 -3.08 -0.44 -7.82
N ILE A 121 -3.50 -0.55 -6.56
CA ILE A 121 -2.67 -0.20 -5.40
C ILE A 121 -1.39 -1.05 -5.37
N ALA A 122 -1.51 -2.37 -5.53
CA ALA A 122 -0.36 -3.26 -5.54
C ALA A 122 0.64 -2.92 -6.66
N THR A 123 0.12 -2.59 -7.85
CA THR A 123 0.93 -2.18 -9.01
C THR A 123 1.68 -0.88 -8.74
N LEU A 124 1.00 0.10 -8.13
CA LEU A 124 1.59 1.39 -7.77
C LEU A 124 2.65 1.24 -6.67
N VAL A 125 2.38 0.44 -5.64
CA VAL A 125 3.33 0.16 -4.57
C VAL A 125 4.57 -0.55 -5.10
N ASN A 126 4.41 -1.53 -5.99
CA ASN A 126 5.55 -2.20 -6.63
C ASN A 126 6.36 -1.22 -7.50
N SER A 127 5.69 -0.37 -8.27
CA SER A 127 6.35 0.66 -9.08
C SER A 127 7.15 1.62 -8.21
N PHE A 128 6.58 2.08 -7.10
CA PHE A 128 7.26 2.89 -6.10
C PHE A 128 8.48 2.18 -5.52
N ALA A 129 8.36 0.91 -5.11
CA ALA A 129 9.47 0.13 -4.55
C ALA A 129 10.64 0.02 -5.55
N ASN A 130 10.34 -0.23 -6.82
CA ASN A 130 11.35 -0.31 -7.87
C ASN A 130 12.02 1.04 -8.14
N LEU A 131 11.25 2.13 -8.23
CA LEU A 131 11.79 3.49 -8.39
C LEU A 131 12.69 3.87 -7.23
N ARG A 132 12.30 3.55 -6.00
CA ARG A 132 13.10 3.79 -4.80
C ARG A 132 14.40 3.00 -4.82
N LEU A 133 14.36 1.71 -5.17
CA LEU A 133 15.56 0.89 -5.28
C LEU A 133 16.52 1.40 -6.36
N ALA A 134 16.00 1.95 -7.46
CA ALA A 134 16.79 2.57 -8.52
C ALA A 134 17.33 3.97 -8.15
N SER A 135 16.73 4.65 -7.16
CA SER A 135 17.16 6.00 -6.77
C SER A 135 18.51 5.98 -6.06
N PRO A 136 19.39 6.95 -6.34
CA PRO A 136 20.67 7.08 -5.68
C PRO A 136 20.56 7.56 -4.22
N TYR A 137 19.39 8.01 -3.77
CA TYR A 137 19.15 8.59 -2.45
C TYR A 137 18.54 7.57 -1.46
N ARG A 138 19.22 6.44 -1.29
CA ARG A 138 18.82 5.36 -0.37
C ARG A 138 19.03 5.68 1.09
#